data_AF-A0A7S4PIE0-F1
#
_entry.id   AF-A0A7S4PIE0-F1
#
_cell.length_a   1.000
_cell.length_b   1.000
_cell.length_c   1.000
_cell.angle_alpha   90.00
_cell.angle_beta   90.00
_cell.angle_gamma   90.00
#
_symmetry.space_group_name_H-M   'P 1'
#
loop_
_entity.id
_entity.type
_entity.pdbx_description
1 polymer ?
#
loop_
_entity_poly.entity_id
_entity_poly.type
_entity_poly.pdbx_seq_one_letter_code
_entity_poly.pdbx_strand_id
1 'polypeptide(L)'
;LLYTYLSLATPHLGALYGGSGGGGKREYKGAMGMLVPSAIWLYQKWTQSSSLQQLRVEDANDQRDTFLYRLAREDKLHEFQTIVLVASPQDVYVNSPSALIDPVEGREGEEEGIGGGDRVFGEMIHNIFRQIFKKKRNVLRIDALTPFQEKDWVGMKGRA
;
A
#
# COMPACT_ATOMS: atom_id res chain seq x y z
N LEU A 1 14.79 8.02 -21.28
CA LEU A 1 13.31 8.01 -21.10
C LEU A 1 12.93 6.62 -20.62
N LEU A 2 12.30 6.51 -19.46
CA LEU A 2 11.89 5.22 -18.90
C LEU A 2 10.48 4.88 -19.40
N TYR A 3 10.24 3.63 -19.78
CA TYR A 3 8.98 3.24 -20.43
C TYR A 3 7.94 2.80 -19.41
N THR A 4 8.18 1.69 -18.71
CA THR A 4 7.21 1.08 -17.80
C THR A 4 7.81 0.89 -16.41
N TYR A 5 7.13 1.40 -15.40
CA TYR A 5 7.33 1.03 -14.01
C TYR A 5 6.30 -0.04 -13.64
N LEU A 6 6.75 -1.17 -13.10
CA LEU A 6 5.88 -2.24 -12.62
C LEU A 6 6.20 -2.49 -11.15
N SER A 7 5.20 -2.28 -10.30
CA SER A 7 5.26 -2.60 -8.87
C SER A 7 4.36 -3.78 -8.57
N LEU A 8 4.90 -4.79 -7.92
CA LEU A 8 4.16 -5.96 -7.43
C LEU A 8 4.11 -5.89 -5.90
N ALA A 9 2.91 -5.74 -5.36
CA ALA A 9 2.61 -5.70 -3.91
C ALA A 9 3.60 -4.85 -3.10
N THR A 10 4.05 -3.72 -3.65
CA THR A 10 5.09 -2.90 -3.02
C THR A 10 4.46 -1.88 -2.07
N PRO A 11 4.89 -1.77 -0.80
CA PRO A 11 4.30 -0.85 0.18
C PRO A 11 4.76 0.61 -0.04
N HIS A 12 4.25 1.27 -1.09
CA HIS A 12 4.61 2.65 -1.45
C HIS A 12 4.30 3.67 -0.35
N LEU A 13 3.33 3.36 0.49
CA LEU A 13 2.88 4.21 1.60
C LEU A 13 3.20 3.57 2.96
N GLY A 14 4.03 2.53 2.97
CA GLY A 14 4.40 1.75 4.15
C GLY A 14 3.60 0.46 4.31
N ALA A 15 4.19 -0.52 4.99
CA ALA A 15 3.64 -1.87 5.12
C ALA A 15 2.58 -1.99 6.23
N LEU A 16 2.71 -1.18 7.29
CA LEU A 16 1.83 -1.22 8.47
C LEU A 16 1.03 0.07 8.68
N TYR A 17 1.03 0.95 7.66
CA TYR A 17 0.35 2.23 7.77
C TYR A 17 -1.18 2.04 7.77
N GLY A 18 -1.85 2.60 8.78
CA GLY A 18 -3.26 2.32 9.11
C GLY A 18 -3.46 1.45 10.36
N GLY A 19 -2.37 0.97 10.96
CA GLY A 19 -2.37 0.38 12.30
C GLY A 19 -1.59 1.26 13.27
N SER A 20 -2.18 2.37 13.72
CA SER A 20 -1.67 3.06 14.92
C SER A 20 -1.67 2.06 16.08
N GLY A 21 -0.51 1.46 16.41
CA GLY A 21 -0.32 0.67 17.63
C GLY A 21 -1.22 -0.55 17.84
N GLY A 22 -1.99 -0.97 16.84
CA GLY A 22 -2.93 -2.07 16.93
C GLY A 22 -3.10 -2.63 15.53
N GLY A 23 -2.81 -3.92 15.37
CA GLY A 23 -3.13 -4.62 14.14
C GLY A 23 -4.56 -4.28 13.75
N GLY A 24 -4.76 -3.89 12.48
CA GLY A 24 -6.11 -3.86 11.93
C GLY A 24 -6.78 -5.15 12.35
N LYS A 25 -7.97 -5.06 12.96
CA LYS A 25 -8.79 -6.22 13.34
C LYS A 25 -9.18 -6.95 12.05
N ARG A 26 -8.24 -7.66 11.43
CA ARG A 26 -8.54 -8.81 10.60
C ARG A 26 -9.02 -9.85 11.61
N GLU A 27 -10.31 -10.13 11.58
CA GLU A 27 -10.96 -11.10 12.45
C GLU A 27 -10.44 -12.50 12.06
N TYR A 28 -9.27 -12.84 12.55
CA TYR A 28 -8.74 -14.19 12.44
C TYR A 28 -9.53 -15.06 13.43
N LYS A 29 -10.49 -15.84 12.93
CA LYS A 29 -11.23 -16.79 13.76
C LYS A 29 -10.34 -17.96 14.20
N GLY A 30 -10.32 -18.25 15.50
CA GLY A 30 -9.63 -19.40 16.08
C GLY A 30 -8.15 -19.15 16.43
N ALA A 31 -7.42 -20.22 16.79
CA ALA A 31 -6.06 -20.15 17.33
C ALA A 31 -5.02 -19.45 16.40
N MET A 32 -5.29 -19.42 15.09
CA MET A 32 -4.47 -18.73 14.09
C MET A 32 -4.39 -17.21 14.34
N GLY A 33 -5.46 -16.62 14.91
CA GLY A 33 -5.56 -15.17 15.14
C GLY A 33 -4.75 -14.63 16.30
N MET A 34 -4.37 -15.48 17.26
CA MET A 34 -3.50 -15.09 18.37
C MET A 34 -2.02 -15.34 18.05
N LEU A 35 -1.72 -16.38 17.28
CA LEU A 35 -0.34 -16.80 17.02
C LEU A 35 0.33 -16.00 15.92
N VAL A 36 -0.38 -15.68 14.84
CA VAL A 36 0.20 -14.99 13.67
C VAL A 36 0.65 -13.56 14.00
N PRO A 37 -0.15 -12.70 14.67
CA PRO A 37 0.31 -11.34 15.00
C PRO A 37 1.50 -11.34 15.96
N SER A 38 1.51 -12.26 16.93
CA SER A 38 2.57 -12.39 17.94
C SER A 38 3.88 -12.89 17.34
N ALA A 39 3.81 -13.87 16.44
CA ALA A 39 4.97 -14.39 15.72
C ALA A 39 5.56 -13.35 14.75
N ILE A 40 4.71 -12.58 14.07
CA ILE A 40 5.13 -11.48 13.20
C ILE A 40 5.78 -10.36 14.03
N TRP A 41 5.20 -9.96 15.16
CA TRP A 41 5.80 -8.96 16.06
C TRP A 41 7.16 -9.42 16.60
N LEU A 42 7.30 -10.69 16.98
CA LEU A 42 8.57 -11.25 17.45
C LEU A 42 9.63 -11.26 16.34
N TYR A 43 9.26 -11.70 15.13
CA TYR A 43 10.13 -11.67 13.96
C TYR A 43 10.55 -10.23 13.58
N GLN A 44 9.61 -9.29 13.69
CA GLN A 44 9.86 -7.87 13.46
C GLN A 44 10.77 -7.25 14.53
N LYS A 45 10.66 -7.68 15.79
CA LYS A 45 11.56 -7.23 16.86
C LYS A 45 12.97 -7.79 16.68
N TRP A 46 13.07 -9.00 16.12
CA TRP A 46 14.34 -9.70 15.92
C TRP A 46 15.09 -9.25 14.67
N THR A 47 14.38 -8.70 13.68
CA THR A 47 14.97 -8.08 12.50
C THR A 47 15.35 -6.62 12.80
N GLN A 48 16.61 -6.40 13.19
CA GLN A 48 17.22 -5.06 13.37
C GLN A 48 17.47 -4.33 12.04
N SER A 49 16.54 -4.43 11.08
CA SER A 49 16.72 -3.85 9.76
C SER A 49 16.22 -2.42 9.73
N SER A 50 17.12 -1.47 9.45
CA SER A 50 16.76 -0.07 9.22
C SER A 50 15.78 0.09 8.05
N SER A 51 15.86 -0.76 7.03
CA SER A 51 14.90 -0.73 5.91
C SER A 51 13.48 -1.14 6.33
N LEU A 52 13.34 -2.02 7.33
CA LEU A 52 12.03 -2.37 7.88
C LEU A 52 11.44 -1.23 8.72
N GLN A 53 12.27 -0.50 9.45
CA GLN A 53 11.82 0.70 10.18
C GLN A 53 11.34 1.79 9.21
N GLN A 54 12.09 2.02 8.11
CA GLN A 54 11.69 2.92 7.04
C GLN A 54 10.38 2.50 6.38
N LEU A 55 10.22 1.20 6.09
CA LEU A 55 9.00 0.63 5.52
C LEU A 55 7.78 0.74 6.44
N ARG A 56 8.02 0.89 7.75
CA ARG A 56 6.98 1.08 8.76
C ARG A 56 6.70 2.54 9.08
N VAL A 57 7.43 3.49 8.48
CA VAL A 57 7.29 4.92 8.80
C VAL A 57 7.67 5.17 10.29
N GLU A 58 8.65 4.41 10.80
CA GLU A 58 9.13 4.43 12.20
C GLU A 58 10.62 4.80 12.32
N ASP A 59 11.24 5.23 11.24
CA ASP A 59 12.65 5.65 11.19
C ASP A 59 12.88 7.07 11.73
N ALA A 60 11.81 7.82 12.05
CA ALA A 60 11.86 9.15 12.62
C ALA A 60 10.73 9.39 13.65
N ASN A 61 10.93 10.34 14.56
CA ASN A 61 9.92 10.73 15.55
C ASN A 61 8.72 11.47 14.92
N ASP A 62 8.99 12.29 13.88
CA ASP A 62 7.95 12.92 13.05
C ASP A 62 7.77 12.11 11.77
N GLN A 63 6.52 11.78 11.44
CA GLN A 63 6.18 11.04 10.23
C GLN A 63 6.61 11.78 8.94
N ARG A 64 6.63 13.12 8.95
CA ARG A 64 7.09 13.92 7.80
C ARG A 64 8.61 13.90 7.60
N ASP A 65 9.36 13.39 8.56
CA ASP A 65 10.80 13.21 8.48
C ASP A 65 11.23 11.79 8.08
N THR A 66 10.26 10.89 7.95
CA THR A 66 10.53 9.50 7.55
C THR A 66 11.02 9.40 6.12
N PHE A 67 11.81 8.37 5.85
CA PHE A 67 12.34 8.08 4.52
C PHE A 67 11.23 7.97 3.46
N LEU A 68 10.15 7.25 3.75
CA LEU A 68 9.03 7.07 2.81
C LEU A 68 8.32 8.40 2.50
N TYR A 69 8.14 9.28 3.49
CA TYR A 69 7.54 10.60 3.24
C TYR A 69 8.44 11.46 2.35
N ARG A 70 9.76 11.45 2.60
CA ARG A 70 10.74 12.15 1.75
C ARG A 70 10.75 11.59 0.33
N LEU A 71 10.67 10.27 0.18
CA LEU A 71 10.57 9.60 -1.11
C LEU A 71 9.28 9.99 -1.85
N ALA A 72 8.14 10.05 -1.17
CA ALA A 72 6.88 10.51 -1.75
C ALA A 72 6.94 11.98 -2.21
N ARG A 73 7.72 12.83 -1.53
CA ARG A 73 7.95 14.24 -1.93
C ARG A 73 8.86 14.38 -3.15
N GLU A 74 9.92 13.58 -3.24
CA GLU A 74 10.86 13.62 -4.37
C GLU A 74 10.37 12.87 -5.60
N ASP A 75 9.29 12.08 -5.46
CA ASP A 75 8.74 11.12 -6.41
C ASP A 75 9.26 11.22 -7.86
N LYS A 76 9.91 10.14 -8.31
CA LYS A 76 10.44 9.99 -9.67
C LYS A 76 9.58 9.10 -10.55
N LEU A 77 8.43 8.62 -10.09
CA LEU A 77 7.53 7.80 -10.91
C LEU A 77 7.09 8.53 -12.19
N HIS A 78 7.03 9.85 -12.15
CA HIS A 78 6.74 10.69 -13.32
C HIS A 78 7.78 10.61 -14.46
N GLU A 79 8.96 10.02 -14.24
CA GLU A 79 9.97 9.75 -15.28
C GLU A 79 9.57 8.60 -16.21
N PHE A 80 8.67 7.72 -15.76
CA PHE A 80 8.12 6.61 -16.53
C PHE A 80 6.88 7.05 -17.32
N GLN A 81 6.67 6.47 -18.51
CA GLN A 81 5.49 6.76 -19.33
C GLN A 81 4.25 6.05 -18.79
N THR A 82 4.42 4.80 -18.38
CA THR A 82 3.38 3.92 -17.85
C THR A 82 3.78 3.41 -16.48
N ILE A 83 2.87 3.50 -15.52
CA ILE A 83 3.03 3.05 -14.14
C ILE A 83 1.97 1.98 -13.91
N VAL A 84 2.39 0.74 -13.65
CA VAL A 84 1.52 -0.38 -13.36
C VAL A 84 1.72 -0.77 -11.90
N LEU A 85 0.65 -0.65 -11.12
CA LEU A 85 0.62 -0.96 -9.70
C LEU A 85 -0.24 -2.19 -9.52
N VAL A 86 0.35 -3.28 -9.04
CA VAL A 86 -0.36 -4.54 -8.80
C VAL A 86 -0.40 -4.80 -7.31
N ALA A 87 -1.60 -5.06 -6.78
CA ALA A 87 -1.81 -5.48 -5.40
C ALA A 87 -2.48 -6.86 -5.37
N SER A 88 -2.36 -7.56 -4.23
CA SER A 88 -3.10 -8.78 -3.97
C SER A 88 -3.75 -8.68 -2.58
N PRO A 89 -5.08 -8.74 -2.46
CA PRO A 89 -5.75 -8.76 -1.15
C PRO A 89 -5.42 -9.96 -0.25
N GLN A 90 -4.79 -11.02 -0.80
CA GLN A 90 -4.23 -12.16 -0.06
C GLN A 90 -2.88 -11.82 0.55
N ASP A 91 -2.26 -10.71 0.13
CA ASP A 91 -1.06 -10.19 0.77
C ASP A 91 -1.42 -9.72 2.19
N VAL A 92 -0.89 -10.44 3.17
CA VAL A 92 -1.03 -10.15 4.59
C VAL A 92 0.03 -9.17 5.09
N TYR A 93 1.04 -8.84 4.28
CA TYR A 93 2.14 -7.95 4.61
C TYR A 93 1.95 -6.53 4.09
N VAL A 94 1.31 -6.35 2.93
CA VAL A 94 1.10 -5.03 2.33
C VAL A 94 -0.39 -4.78 2.09
N ASN A 95 -0.90 -3.71 2.69
CA ASN A 95 -2.29 -3.30 2.50
C ASN A 95 -2.53 -2.86 1.04
N SER A 96 -3.64 -3.29 0.41
CA SER A 96 -3.93 -2.98 -1.00
C SER A 96 -3.87 -1.48 -1.34
N PRO A 97 -4.39 -0.54 -0.53
CA PRO A 97 -4.26 0.89 -0.80
C PRO A 97 -2.82 1.40 -0.78
N SER A 98 -1.94 0.80 0.02
CA SER A 98 -0.50 1.11 0.00
C SER A 98 0.16 0.59 -1.28
N ALA A 99 -0.21 -0.60 -1.74
CA ALA A 99 0.30 -1.20 -2.97
C ALA A 99 -0.18 -0.51 -4.25
N LEU A 100 -1.42 -0.03 -4.26
CA LEU A 100 -2.03 0.66 -5.40
C LEU A 100 -1.84 2.18 -5.36
N ILE A 101 -1.28 2.72 -4.27
CA ILE A 101 -1.22 4.16 -3.99
C ILE A 101 -2.63 4.75 -4.12
N ASP A 102 -3.62 4.10 -3.51
CA ASP A 102 -5.02 4.49 -3.60
C ASP A 102 -5.43 5.32 -2.37
N PRO A 103 -6.19 6.41 -2.57
CA PRO A 103 -6.89 7.06 -1.47
C PRO A 103 -7.91 6.07 -0.88
N VAL A 104 -7.97 5.98 0.44
CA VAL A 104 -8.94 5.11 1.13
C VAL A 104 -10.30 5.84 1.14
N GLU A 105 -11.22 5.45 0.24
CA GLU A 105 -12.61 5.93 0.24
C GLU A 105 -13.32 5.45 1.52
N GLY A 106 -13.99 6.36 2.24
CA GLY A 106 -14.78 6.03 3.43
C GLY A 106 -14.19 6.44 4.78
N ARG A 107 -13.08 7.20 4.82
CA ARG A 107 -12.63 7.92 6.04
C ARG A 107 -13.05 9.39 6.06
N GLU A 108 -13.99 9.77 5.20
CA GLU A 108 -14.71 11.04 5.30
C GLU A 108 -15.82 10.90 6.34
N GLY A 109 -15.48 11.09 7.62
CA GLY A 109 -16.50 11.12 8.69
C GLY A 109 -16.11 10.61 10.07
N GLU A 110 -14.88 10.15 10.30
CA GLU A 110 -14.46 9.79 11.66
C GLU A 110 -13.79 10.99 12.33
N GLU A 111 -14.42 11.42 13.42
CA GLU A 111 -14.14 12.59 14.22
C GLU A 111 -12.66 12.75 14.59
N GLU A 112 -12.31 13.99 14.93
CA GLU A 112 -11.00 14.60 15.23
C GLU A 112 -10.12 13.90 16.31
N GLY A 113 -10.35 12.61 16.61
CA GLY A 113 -9.66 11.83 17.63
C GLY A 113 -8.70 10.73 17.14
N ILE A 114 -8.68 10.38 15.84
CA ILE A 114 -7.77 9.33 15.31
C ILE A 114 -6.69 9.94 14.41
N GLY A 115 -5.58 10.31 15.05
CA GLY A 115 -4.21 10.26 14.52
C GLY A 115 -3.86 11.11 13.29
N GLY A 116 -2.92 12.05 13.45
CA GLY A 116 -2.31 12.82 12.35
C GLY A 116 -1.70 11.99 11.20
N GLY A 117 -1.67 10.66 11.33
CA GLY A 117 -1.30 9.74 10.25
C GLY A 117 -2.19 9.87 9.01
N ASP A 118 -3.52 9.83 9.14
CA ASP A 118 -4.37 9.84 7.93
C ASP A 118 -4.14 11.09 7.06
N ARG A 119 -3.76 12.22 7.69
CA ARG A 119 -3.32 13.43 7.00
C ARG A 119 -1.99 13.26 6.28
N VAL A 120 -0.97 12.69 6.93
CA VAL A 120 0.35 12.45 6.33
C VAL A 120 0.26 11.47 5.15
N PHE A 121 -0.60 10.46 5.24
CA PHE A 121 -0.87 9.53 4.14
C PHE A 121 -1.50 10.20 2.93
N GLY A 122 -2.53 11.02 3.16
CA GLY A 122 -3.13 11.84 2.12
C GLY A 122 -2.10 12.77 1.47
N GLU A 123 -1.21 13.39 2.26
CA GLU A 123 -0.10 14.20 1.76
C GLU A 123 0.87 13.38 0.88
N MET A 124 1.24 12.16 1.28
CA MET A 124 2.14 11.30 0.50
C MET A 124 1.53 10.91 -0.84
N ILE A 125 0.26 10.48 -0.85
CA ILE A 125 -0.48 10.18 -2.09
C ILE A 125 -0.52 11.42 -2.98
N HIS A 126 -0.87 12.58 -2.40
CA HIS A 126 -0.92 13.83 -3.13
C HIS A 126 0.42 14.18 -3.76
N ASN A 127 1.53 14.04 -3.01
CA ASN A 127 2.86 14.36 -3.49
C ASN A 127 3.28 13.49 -4.69
N ILE A 128 3.01 12.18 -4.62
CA ILE A 128 3.28 11.23 -5.71
C ILE A 128 2.42 11.58 -6.94
N PHE A 129 1.10 11.71 -6.77
CA PHE A 129 0.19 11.91 -7.89
C PHE A 129 0.28 13.29 -8.53
N ARG A 130 0.67 14.32 -7.78
CA ARG A 130 0.81 15.68 -8.30
C ARG A 130 1.74 15.71 -9.52
N GLN A 131 2.87 15.02 -9.48
CA GLN A 131 3.85 15.02 -10.56
C GLN A 131 3.44 14.11 -11.72
N ILE A 132 2.84 12.95 -11.41
CA ILE A 132 2.28 12.00 -12.38
C ILE A 132 1.19 12.67 -13.23
N PHE A 133 0.23 13.36 -12.59
CA PHE A 133 -0.84 14.08 -13.28
C PHE A 133 -0.32 15.28 -14.07
N LYS A 134 0.60 16.05 -13.50
CA LYS A 134 1.24 17.18 -14.19
C LYS A 134 1.95 16.75 -15.49
N LYS A 135 2.56 15.55 -15.50
CA LYS A 135 3.25 14.97 -16.66
C LYS A 135 2.37 14.08 -17.53
N LYS A 136 1.07 13.94 -17.20
CA LYS A 136 0.08 13.12 -17.92
C LYS A 136 0.57 11.68 -18.15
N ARG A 137 1.03 11.02 -17.08
CA ARG A 137 1.47 9.61 -17.15
C ARG A 137 0.29 8.67 -17.05
N ASN A 138 0.40 7.51 -17.69
CA ASN A 138 -0.60 6.46 -17.62
C ASN A 138 -0.39 5.67 -16.32
N VAL A 139 -1.43 5.58 -15.49
CA VAL A 139 -1.41 4.78 -14.27
C VAL A 139 -2.46 3.67 -14.38
N LEU A 140 -2.02 2.43 -14.25
CA LEU A 140 -2.88 1.25 -14.24
C LEU A 140 -2.77 0.59 -12.87
N ARG A 141 -3.90 0.44 -12.18
CA ARG A 141 -4.01 -0.27 -10.91
C ARG A 141 -4.66 -1.62 -11.16
N ILE A 142 -4.04 -2.69 -10.70
CA ILE A 142 -4.50 -4.07 -10.89
C ILE A 142 -4.62 -4.72 -9.51
N ASP A 143 -5.84 -5.12 -9.16
CA ASP A 143 -6.08 -6.01 -8.04
C ASP A 143 -6.02 -7.46 -8.57
N ALA A 144 -5.04 -8.23 -8.10
CA ALA A 144 -4.79 -9.59 -8.54
C ALA A 144 -5.81 -10.62 -8.01
N LEU A 145 -6.89 -10.20 -7.32
CA LEU A 145 -7.89 -11.09 -6.73
C LEU A 145 -9.34 -10.85 -7.13
N THR A 146 -9.62 -10.51 -8.39
CA THR A 146 -10.79 -11.16 -9.00
C THR A 146 -10.45 -12.64 -9.19
N PRO A 147 -11.02 -13.59 -8.41
CA PRO A 147 -10.82 -15.00 -8.68
C PRO A 147 -11.29 -15.27 -10.11
N PHE A 148 -10.41 -15.77 -10.97
CA PHE A 148 -10.79 -16.27 -12.30
C PHE A 148 -12.00 -17.20 -12.14
N GLN A 149 -13.17 -16.76 -12.58
CA GLN A 149 -14.40 -17.49 -12.38
C GLN A 149 -14.54 -18.51 -13.50
N GLU A 150 -15.03 -19.72 -13.21
CA GLU A 150 -15.29 -20.71 -14.25
C GLU A 150 -16.28 -20.19 -15.33
N LYS A 151 -17.10 -19.20 -14.98
CA LYS A 151 -18.00 -18.47 -15.88
C LYS A 151 -17.28 -17.75 -17.02
N ASP A 152 -16.01 -17.41 -16.84
CA ASP A 152 -15.17 -16.77 -17.84
C ASP A 152 -14.80 -17.74 -18.97
N TRP A 153 -14.84 -19.07 -18.73
CA TRP A 153 -14.68 -20.09 -19.79
C TRP A 153 -15.84 -20.10 -20.78
N VAL A 154 -17.07 -19.93 -20.27
CA VAL A 154 -18.29 -20.03 -21.08
C VAL A 154 -18.40 -18.85 -22.06
N GLY A 155 -17.88 -17.68 -21.68
CA GLY A 155 -17.80 -16.52 -22.57
C GLY A 155 -16.78 -16.64 -23.71
N MET A 156 -15.76 -17.47 -23.57
CA MET A 156 -14.69 -17.63 -24.57
C MET A 156 -14.93 -18.79 -25.56
N LYS A 157 -15.84 -19.72 -25.25
CA LYS A 157 -16.20 -20.84 -26.16
C LYS A 157 -17.22 -20.49 -27.25
N GLY A 158 -17.72 -19.25 -27.29
CA GLY A 158 -18.76 -18.81 -28.23
C GLY A 158 -18.29 -17.91 -29.38
N ARG A 159 -16.99 -17.74 -29.61
CA ARG A 159 -16.44 -17.00 -30.76
C ARG A 159 -15.38 -17.84 -31.47
N ALA A 160 -15.84 -18.85 -32.20
CA ALA A 160 -15.12 -19.46 -33.31
C ALA A 160 -16.00 -19.31 -34.55
#